data_AF-A0A9D9HF94-F1
#
_entry.id   AF-A0A9D9HF94-F1
#
_cell.length_a   1.000
_cell.length_b   1.000
_cell.length_c   1.000
_cell.angle_alpha   90.00
_cell.angle_beta   90.00
_cell.angle_gamma   90.00
#
_symmetry.space_group_name_H-M   'P 1'
#
loop_
_entity.id
_entity.type
_entity.pdbx_description
1 polymer ?
#
loop_
_entity_poly.entity_id
_entity_poly.type
_entity_poly.pdbx_seq_one_letter_code
_entity_poly.pdbx_strand_id
1 'polypeptide(L)'
;MIIGRRFLKILMISAAVAAAFACKKDDEEEEALPSLGGMVKFSLDPYMEVNSTFRVEPSGIYHPEGKGFGYYCKASWKESNDTIKLENSDSFIEEKMLFTFPEDSVGTFTISCTAFASGYYSTSVSRYVTTVSRERSLIDTLLGYDATAYPAGEVIDNRDGEGRTYRTVRIGNAEWFAENLAYKGLDHASGDNQGKAVLGIPYQNCEAMSDIFGRYYTWNEAMGLDEDGKPSGVKLCPDGWTVPTDEDWKNLAAELSDDPSVMEAGKIFPGIAGKIMVEAKFNSEDNEMWEYWPAVKITNETGMSVIPCGFANISGTAGSFESAMTFAAFWTATEKDTDQAYIRYINCYEPDIFITSSPKVSFGAPVRCIKE
;
A
#
# COMPACT_ATOMS: atom_id res chain seq x y z
N MET A 1 -32.61 8.05 -11.57
CA MET A 1 -33.25 7.02 -10.72
C MET A 1 -32.29 6.72 -9.60
N ILE A 2 -32.67 7.08 -8.38
CA ILE A 2 -31.81 7.16 -7.19
C ILE A 2 -31.59 5.74 -6.67
N ILE A 3 -30.37 5.21 -6.79
CA ILE A 3 -30.01 3.89 -6.26
C ILE A 3 -28.64 3.98 -5.56
N GLY A 4 -28.69 3.86 -4.23
CA GLY A 4 -27.69 3.13 -3.45
C GLY A 4 -26.26 3.62 -3.41
N ARG A 5 -25.99 4.82 -2.87
CA ARG A 5 -24.67 5.11 -2.28
C ARG A 5 -24.45 4.19 -1.08
N ARG A 6 -23.88 3.00 -1.28
CA ARG A 6 -23.14 2.31 -0.21
C ARG A 6 -21.82 3.04 -0.07
N PHE A 7 -21.83 4.13 0.70
CA PHE A 7 -20.59 4.64 1.28
C PHE A 7 -19.92 3.49 2.02
N LEU A 8 -18.71 3.13 1.61
CA LEU A 8 -17.78 2.40 2.45
C LEU A 8 -17.55 3.25 3.70
N LYS A 9 -18.34 2.96 4.72
CA LYS A 9 -18.18 3.54 6.04
C LYS A 9 -16.96 2.86 6.65
N ILE A 10 -15.77 3.40 6.39
CA ILE A 10 -14.75 3.43 7.45
C ILE A 10 -15.32 4.37 8.51
N LEU A 11 -16.21 3.82 9.33
CA LEU A 11 -16.73 4.54 10.47
C LEU A 11 -15.62 4.47 11.53
N MET A 12 -14.82 5.53 11.61
CA MET A 12 -14.21 5.92 12.88
C MET A 12 -15.36 6.17 13.86
N ILE A 13 -15.82 5.10 14.51
CA ILE A 13 -16.70 5.20 15.66
C ILE A 13 -15.81 5.66 16.82
N SER A 14 -15.65 6.98 16.94
CA SER A 14 -15.41 7.59 18.25
C SER A 14 -16.74 7.53 19.02
N ALA A 15 -17.10 6.35 19.53
CA ALA A 15 -18.19 6.23 20.48
C ALA A 15 -17.61 6.36 21.89
N ALA A 16 -17.60 7.59 22.39
CA ALA A 16 -17.69 7.80 23.82
C ALA A 16 -19.11 7.41 24.25
N VAL A 17 -19.33 6.13 24.59
CA VAL A 17 -20.58 5.69 25.20
C VAL A 17 -20.53 6.05 26.68
N ALA A 18 -21.07 7.22 27.03
CA ALA A 18 -21.47 7.50 28.40
C ALA A 18 -22.82 6.81 28.66
N ALA A 19 -22.78 5.56 29.14
CA ALA A 19 -23.96 4.87 29.63
C ALA A 19 -24.21 5.28 31.09
N ALA A 20 -25.09 6.27 31.30
CA ALA A 20 -25.63 6.55 32.63
C ALA A 20 -26.75 5.56 32.93
N PHE A 21 -26.44 4.47 33.65
CA PHE A 21 -27.44 3.67 34.34
C PHE A 21 -27.54 4.12 35.79
N ALA A 22 -28.63 4.82 36.09
CA ALA A 22 -29.05 5.09 37.45
C ALA A 22 -29.58 3.80 38.09
N CYS A 23 -28.81 3.23 39.01
CA CYS A 23 -29.31 2.33 40.06
C CYS A 23 -28.68 2.76 41.38
N LYS A 24 -29.53 3.23 42.30
CA LYS A 24 -29.16 3.65 43.66
C LYS A 24 -28.36 2.56 44.36
N LYS A 25 -27.14 2.89 44.79
CA LYS A 25 -26.40 2.14 45.80
C LYS A 25 -25.50 3.11 46.58
N ASP A 26 -25.47 2.88 47.87
CA ASP A 26 -24.96 3.70 48.98
C ASP A 26 -23.73 4.57 48.68
N ASP A 27 -23.79 5.84 49.12
CA ASP A 27 -22.76 6.87 48.94
C ASP A 27 -21.51 6.57 49.80
N GLU A 28 -20.56 5.81 49.25
CA GLU A 28 -19.15 5.99 49.56
C GLU A 28 -18.64 7.11 48.62
N GLU A 29 -18.14 8.22 49.15
CA GLU A 29 -17.49 9.27 48.36
C GLU A 29 -16.23 8.69 47.69
N GLU A 30 -16.37 8.12 46.49
CA GLU A 30 -15.23 7.80 45.63
C GLU A 30 -14.60 9.12 45.18
N GLU A 31 -13.51 9.52 45.85
CA GLU A 31 -12.66 10.63 45.38
C GLU A 31 -12.16 10.30 43.97
N ALA A 32 -12.59 11.10 42.98
CA ALA A 32 -12.17 10.92 41.60
C ALA A 32 -10.64 11.09 41.48
N LEU A 33 -9.97 10.08 40.93
CA LEU A 33 -8.52 10.15 40.73
C LEU A 33 -8.14 11.30 39.77
N PRO A 34 -6.99 11.96 39.96
CA PRO A 34 -6.43 12.87 38.97
C PRO A 34 -5.98 12.13 37.70
N SER A 35 -5.77 12.85 36.60
CA SER A 35 -5.28 12.30 35.33
C SER A 35 -3.84 12.70 35.06
N LEU A 36 -3.10 11.83 34.36
CA LEU A 36 -1.81 12.19 33.77
C LEU A 36 -2.00 13.30 32.71
N GLY A 37 -0.99 14.15 32.55
CA GLY A 37 -0.99 15.22 31.57
C GLY A 37 -0.53 14.76 30.20
N GLY A 38 -1.09 15.34 29.13
CA GLY A 38 -0.72 15.04 27.75
C GLY A 38 -1.52 13.91 27.11
N MET A 39 -0.97 13.32 26.04
CA MET A 39 -1.60 12.21 25.30
C MET A 39 -0.53 11.20 24.91
N VAL A 40 -0.82 9.90 25.06
CA VAL A 40 0.07 8.83 24.60
C VAL A 40 0.20 8.92 23.08
N LYS A 41 1.43 8.89 22.58
CA LYS A 41 1.77 8.91 21.16
C LYS A 41 2.79 7.85 20.87
N PHE A 42 2.57 7.07 19.81
CA PHE A 42 3.60 6.22 19.20
C PHE A 42 3.30 6.08 17.70
N SER A 43 4.34 5.75 16.94
CA SER A 43 4.28 5.47 15.51
C SER A 43 4.21 3.97 15.28
N LEU A 44 3.42 3.57 14.29
CA LEU A 44 3.32 2.19 13.81
C LEU A 44 2.96 2.27 12.34
N ASP A 45 3.70 1.57 11.50
CA ASP A 45 3.42 1.52 10.07
C ASP A 45 2.09 0.79 9.83
N PRO A 46 1.22 1.29 8.94
CA PRO A 46 -0.08 0.67 8.69
C PRO A 46 0.03 -0.69 8.01
N TYR A 47 1.15 -1.00 7.33
CA TYR A 47 1.43 -2.30 6.74
C TYR A 47 2.83 -2.78 7.07
N MET A 48 2.95 -4.06 7.43
CA MET A 48 4.22 -4.71 7.77
C MET A 48 4.22 -6.16 7.27
N GLU A 49 5.40 -6.75 7.10
CA GLU A 49 5.49 -8.18 6.77
C GLU A 49 5.13 -9.04 7.99
N VAL A 50 4.53 -10.21 7.75
CA VAL A 50 4.44 -11.27 8.76
C VAL A 50 5.84 -11.64 9.29
N ASN A 51 5.92 -12.13 10.53
CA ASN A 51 7.18 -12.43 11.23
C ASN A 51 8.15 -11.23 11.41
N SER A 52 7.80 -10.03 10.95
CA SER A 52 8.65 -8.85 11.16
C SER A 52 8.64 -8.42 12.63
N THR A 53 9.78 -7.90 13.08
CA THR A 53 9.94 -7.33 14.42
C THR A 53 10.00 -5.81 14.32
N PHE A 54 9.22 -5.14 15.16
CA PHE A 54 9.17 -3.69 15.24
C PHE A 54 9.25 -3.21 16.68
N ARG A 55 9.57 -1.93 16.84
CA ARG A 55 9.78 -1.31 18.15
C ARG A 55 8.67 -0.31 18.43
N VAL A 56 8.16 -0.33 19.66
CA VAL A 56 7.11 0.59 20.12
C VAL A 56 7.67 1.52 21.18
N GLU A 57 7.69 2.83 20.87
CA GLU A 57 8.22 3.87 21.76
C GLU A 57 7.13 4.90 22.11
N PRO A 58 6.33 4.67 23.17
CA PRO A 58 5.30 5.62 23.55
C PRO A 58 5.89 6.84 24.25
N SER A 59 5.28 7.99 23.97
CA SER A 59 5.70 9.30 24.47
C SER A 59 4.49 10.23 24.67
N GLY A 60 4.75 11.49 25.02
CA GLY A 60 3.72 12.54 25.04
C GLY A 60 2.95 12.68 26.35
N ILE A 61 3.32 11.91 27.37
CA ILE A 61 2.77 11.98 28.73
C ILE A 61 3.76 12.64 29.69
N TYR A 62 3.22 13.36 30.67
CA TYR A 62 3.94 13.84 31.83
C TYR A 62 3.07 13.68 33.09
N HIS A 63 3.73 13.56 34.23
CA HIS A 63 3.05 13.57 35.53
C HIS A 63 2.87 15.02 36.01
N PRO A 64 1.66 15.48 36.36
CA PRO A 64 1.41 16.88 36.76
C PRO A 64 2.24 17.34 37.96
N GLU A 65 2.49 16.44 38.92
CA GLU A 65 3.33 16.69 40.10
C GLU A 65 4.83 16.38 39.91
N GLY A 66 5.26 16.04 38.69
CA GLY A 66 6.66 15.69 38.40
C GLY A 66 7.15 14.36 38.98
N LYS A 67 6.23 13.49 39.43
CA LYS A 67 6.56 12.11 39.87
C LYS A 67 6.75 11.17 38.68
N GLY A 68 7.25 9.98 38.94
CA GLY A 68 7.41 8.93 37.94
C GLY A 68 6.07 8.40 37.40
N PHE A 69 6.11 7.81 36.22
CA PHE A 69 4.98 7.15 35.55
C PHE A 69 5.51 6.03 34.64
N GLY A 70 4.69 5.00 34.45
CA GLY A 70 5.04 3.83 33.65
C GLY A 70 4.27 3.74 32.34
N TYR A 71 4.70 2.79 31.51
CA TYR A 71 4.00 2.37 30.30
C TYR A 71 3.89 0.85 30.25
N TYR A 72 2.74 0.37 29.80
CA TYR A 72 2.61 -0.98 29.27
C TYR A 72 1.93 -0.95 27.90
N CYS A 73 2.25 -1.91 27.05
CA CYS A 73 1.58 -2.09 25.77
C CYS A 73 0.98 -3.49 25.66
N LYS A 74 -0.13 -3.61 24.93
CA LYS A 74 -0.80 -4.87 24.62
C LYS A 74 -0.88 -5.03 23.11
N ALA A 75 -0.38 -6.16 22.63
CA ALA A 75 -0.59 -6.60 21.26
C ALA A 75 -1.81 -7.52 21.19
N SER A 76 -2.64 -7.38 20.15
CA SER A 76 -3.89 -8.15 20.03
C SER A 76 -3.67 -9.67 19.86
N TRP A 77 -2.46 -10.10 19.51
CA TRP A 77 -2.06 -11.51 19.40
C TRP A 77 -1.34 -12.05 20.65
N LYS A 78 -1.22 -11.24 21.70
CA LYS A 78 -0.64 -11.64 23.00
C LYS A 78 -1.71 -11.63 24.09
N GLU A 79 -1.65 -12.62 24.98
CA GLU A 79 -2.56 -12.72 26.14
C GLU A 79 -2.25 -11.66 27.21
N SER A 80 -0.97 -11.35 27.42
CA SER A 80 -0.49 -10.46 28.48
C SER A 80 -0.04 -9.10 27.95
N ASN A 81 -0.11 -8.09 28.83
CA ASN A 81 0.52 -6.80 28.61
C ASN A 81 2.05 -6.93 28.82
N ASP A 82 2.82 -6.21 28.02
CA ASP A 82 4.24 -6.00 28.24
C ASP A 82 4.43 -4.65 28.91
N THR A 83 4.81 -4.65 30.19
CA THR A 83 5.27 -3.43 30.88
C THR A 83 6.64 -3.06 30.33
N ILE A 84 6.71 -1.93 29.64
CA ILE A 84 7.91 -1.46 28.95
C ILE A 84 8.61 -0.34 29.71
N LYS A 85 7.94 0.26 30.71
CA LYS A 85 8.53 1.25 31.62
C LYS A 85 7.84 1.14 32.97
N LEU A 86 8.63 0.98 34.03
CA LEU A 86 8.11 0.99 35.40
C LEU A 86 7.91 2.41 35.89
N GLU A 87 6.94 2.61 36.79
CA GLU A 87 6.63 3.93 37.36
C GLU A 87 7.82 4.57 38.09
N ASN A 88 8.65 3.76 38.74
CA ASN A 88 9.83 4.19 39.48
C ASN A 88 11.13 4.14 38.66
N SER A 89 11.04 4.03 37.33
CA SER A 89 12.18 3.99 36.42
C SER A 89 12.08 5.09 35.38
N ASP A 90 13.17 5.80 35.15
CA ASP A 90 13.27 6.76 34.04
C ASP A 90 13.57 6.08 32.69
N SER A 91 14.08 4.84 32.73
CA SER A 91 14.46 4.07 31.54
C SER A 91 13.39 3.09 31.11
N PHE A 92 13.29 2.86 29.81
CA PHE A 92 12.51 1.78 29.23
C PHE A 92 13.21 0.42 29.39
N ILE A 93 12.42 -0.64 29.36
CA ILE A 93 12.83 -2.04 29.31
C ILE A 93 12.91 -2.41 27.82
N GLU A 94 14.10 -2.26 27.26
CA GLU A 94 14.38 -2.31 25.81
C GLU A 94 13.82 -3.56 25.12
N GLU A 95 14.00 -4.73 25.71
CA GLU A 95 13.53 -6.01 25.17
C GLU A 95 11.99 -6.14 25.16
N LYS A 96 11.31 -5.40 26.04
CA LYS A 96 9.85 -5.38 26.12
C LYS A 96 9.20 -4.41 25.13
N MET A 97 10.00 -3.55 24.50
CA MET A 97 9.54 -2.64 23.45
C MET A 97 9.50 -3.29 22.07
N LEU A 98 10.04 -4.51 21.92
CA LEU A 98 10.10 -5.24 20.67
C LEU A 98 8.90 -6.19 20.55
N PHE A 99 8.20 -6.09 19.42
CA PHE A 99 7.03 -6.89 19.08
C PHE A 99 7.28 -7.60 17.75
N THR A 100 7.01 -8.89 17.72
CA THR A 100 7.11 -9.71 16.51
C THR A 100 5.71 -10.22 16.17
N PHE A 101 5.30 -10.05 14.91
CA PHE A 101 4.03 -10.60 14.44
C PHE A 101 4.09 -12.13 14.36
N PRO A 102 2.95 -12.82 14.48
CA PRO A 102 2.89 -14.25 14.17
C PRO A 102 3.38 -14.53 12.75
N GLU A 103 4.08 -15.65 12.57
CA GLU A 103 4.76 -16.00 11.31
C GLU A 103 3.80 -16.21 10.14
N ASP A 104 2.60 -16.76 10.41
CA ASP A 104 1.64 -17.19 9.39
C ASP A 104 0.29 -16.46 9.50
N SER A 105 0.26 -15.26 10.06
CA SER A 105 -1.01 -14.55 10.27
C SER A 105 -1.00 -13.20 9.57
N VAL A 106 -1.55 -13.22 8.35
CA VAL A 106 -1.98 -12.01 7.65
C VAL A 106 -3.26 -11.46 8.25
N GLY A 107 -3.45 -10.14 8.18
CA GLY A 107 -4.66 -9.48 8.69
C GLY A 107 -4.36 -8.27 9.55
N THR A 108 -5.40 -7.65 10.10
CA THR A 108 -5.26 -6.43 10.90
C THR A 108 -5.12 -6.76 12.38
N PHE A 109 -4.01 -6.30 12.96
CA PHE A 109 -3.70 -6.40 14.38
C PHE A 109 -3.76 -5.02 15.04
N THR A 110 -3.83 -5.02 16.38
CA THR A 110 -3.86 -3.80 17.18
C THR A 110 -2.73 -3.81 18.21
N ILE A 111 -2.05 -2.68 18.34
CA ILE A 111 -1.19 -2.37 19.48
C ILE A 111 -1.84 -1.24 20.28
N SER A 112 -2.00 -1.45 21.58
CA SER A 112 -2.47 -0.43 22.51
C SER A 112 -1.40 -0.14 23.54
N CYS A 113 -1.03 1.12 23.73
CA CYS A 113 -0.11 1.54 24.79
C CYS A 113 -0.81 2.42 25.79
N THR A 114 -0.57 2.13 27.07
CA THR A 114 -1.21 2.78 28.21
C THR A 114 -0.15 3.38 29.13
N ALA A 115 -0.29 4.66 29.45
CA ALA A 115 0.45 5.29 30.53
C ALA A 115 -0.28 5.14 31.86
N PHE A 116 0.45 4.86 32.92
CA PHE A 116 -0.10 4.67 34.26
C PHE A 116 0.79 5.30 35.34
N ALA A 117 0.18 5.71 36.45
CA ALA A 117 0.84 6.09 37.68
C ALA A 117 -0.08 5.78 38.86
N SER A 118 0.50 5.43 40.00
CA SER A 118 -0.26 5.08 41.21
C SER A 118 -1.09 6.28 41.68
N GLY A 119 -2.39 6.07 41.85
CA GLY A 119 -3.33 7.13 42.25
C GLY A 119 -3.76 8.07 41.11
N TYR A 120 -3.52 7.69 39.85
CA TYR A 120 -3.97 8.45 38.68
C TYR A 120 -4.80 7.58 37.73
N TYR A 121 -5.72 8.19 37.00
CA TYR A 121 -6.33 7.55 35.84
C TYR A 121 -5.30 7.30 34.74
N SER A 122 -5.32 6.08 34.20
CA SER A 122 -4.52 5.70 33.05
C SER A 122 -5.07 6.32 31.77
N THR A 123 -4.20 6.56 30.79
CA THR A 123 -4.59 7.01 29.45
C THR A 123 -3.94 6.11 28.40
N SER A 124 -4.65 5.86 27.30
CA SER A 124 -4.22 4.89 26.30
C SER A 124 -4.44 5.38 24.87
N VAL A 125 -3.67 4.81 23.95
CA VAL A 125 -3.85 5.00 22.52
C VAL A 125 -3.66 3.67 21.79
N SER A 126 -4.48 3.41 20.78
CA SER A 126 -4.35 2.25 19.90
C SER A 126 -3.89 2.65 18.51
N ARG A 127 -3.13 1.75 17.88
CA ARG A 127 -2.77 1.80 16.46
C ARG A 127 -3.06 0.44 15.82
N TYR A 128 -3.36 0.48 14.54
CA TYR A 128 -3.67 -0.69 13.73
C TYR A 128 -2.56 -0.90 12.73
N VAL A 129 -2.29 -2.16 12.45
CA VAL A 129 -1.27 -2.59 11.49
C VAL A 129 -1.82 -3.80 10.77
N THR A 130 -1.70 -3.82 9.46
CA THR A 130 -2.13 -4.93 8.63
C THR A 130 -0.90 -5.67 8.13
N THR A 131 -0.78 -6.95 8.48
CA THR A 131 0.33 -7.75 7.99
C THR A 131 0.03 -8.29 6.58
N VAL A 132 1.08 -8.35 5.76
CA VAL A 132 1.09 -8.98 4.44
C VAL A 132 2.21 -10.02 4.41
N SER A 133 2.17 -10.95 3.45
CA SER A 133 3.18 -11.98 3.31
C SER A 133 3.79 -11.90 1.92
N ARG A 134 5.07 -11.57 1.80
CA ARG A 134 5.78 -11.54 0.52
C ARG A 134 5.90 -12.90 -0.14
N GLU A 135 6.41 -13.91 0.59
CA GLU A 135 6.74 -15.23 0.03
C GLU A 135 5.49 -16.03 -0.38
N ARG A 136 4.33 -15.65 0.17
CA ARG A 136 3.03 -16.25 -0.12
C ARG A 136 2.00 -15.19 -0.50
N SER A 137 2.44 -14.07 -1.10
CA SER A 137 1.59 -12.91 -1.37
C SER A 137 0.34 -13.25 -2.18
N LEU A 138 0.42 -14.27 -3.02
CA LEU A 138 -0.66 -14.70 -3.92
C LEU A 138 -1.60 -15.75 -3.28
N ILE A 139 -1.20 -16.36 -2.16
CA ILE A 139 -1.99 -17.39 -1.45
C ILE A 139 -2.56 -16.85 -0.14
N ASP A 140 -1.77 -16.06 0.59
CA ASP A 140 -2.15 -15.57 1.92
C ASP A 140 -2.67 -14.12 1.84
N THR A 141 -2.03 -13.24 1.03
CA THR A 141 -2.40 -11.82 0.97
C THR A 141 -3.39 -11.47 -0.14
N LEU A 142 -3.28 -12.05 -1.33
CA LEU A 142 -4.11 -11.78 -2.51
C LEU A 142 -4.89 -13.04 -2.93
N LEU A 143 -5.92 -13.40 -2.18
CA LEU A 143 -6.75 -14.57 -2.50
C LEU A 143 -7.41 -14.41 -3.86
N GLY A 144 -7.51 -15.49 -4.65
CA GLY A 144 -8.11 -15.45 -6.00
C GLY A 144 -7.19 -14.89 -7.09
N TYR A 145 -6.00 -14.40 -6.72
CA TYR A 145 -4.95 -14.08 -7.67
C TYR A 145 -4.34 -15.38 -8.21
N ASP A 146 -4.88 -15.91 -9.31
CA ASP A 146 -4.34 -17.11 -9.94
C ASP A 146 -3.01 -16.79 -10.66
N ALA A 147 -1.92 -16.92 -9.90
CA ALA A 147 -0.57 -16.74 -10.37
C ALA A 147 -0.16 -17.74 -11.47
N THR A 148 -0.89 -18.84 -11.61
CA THR A 148 -0.55 -19.97 -12.47
C THR A 148 -1.35 -20.00 -13.77
N ALA A 149 -2.34 -19.13 -13.90
CA ALA A 149 -3.08 -18.93 -15.13
C ALA A 149 -2.21 -18.19 -16.17
N TYR A 150 -1.64 -18.96 -17.10
CA TYR A 150 -1.02 -18.50 -18.36
C TYR A 150 0.32 -17.73 -18.30
N PRO A 151 1.35 -18.14 -17.52
CA PRO A 151 2.65 -17.50 -17.66
C PRO A 151 3.30 -17.84 -19.00
N ALA A 152 3.71 -16.81 -19.75
CA ALA A 152 4.65 -16.95 -20.85
C ALA A 152 6.06 -17.26 -20.33
N GLY A 153 6.39 -16.75 -19.14
CA GLY A 153 7.66 -16.98 -18.46
C GLY A 153 7.76 -16.21 -17.13
N GLU A 154 8.97 -16.11 -16.61
CA GLU A 154 9.32 -15.35 -15.40
C GLU A 154 10.62 -14.58 -15.64
N VAL A 155 10.74 -13.43 -14.98
CA VAL A 155 11.92 -12.57 -14.98
C VAL A 155 12.35 -12.34 -13.54
N ILE A 156 13.60 -12.65 -13.22
CA ILE A 156 14.18 -12.36 -11.91
C ILE A 156 14.98 -11.06 -12.02
N ASP A 157 14.51 -10.02 -11.34
CA ASP A 157 15.18 -8.73 -11.23
C ASP A 157 16.00 -8.66 -9.93
N ASN A 158 17.32 -8.69 -10.07
CA ASN A 158 18.27 -8.63 -8.96
C ASN A 158 18.88 -7.23 -8.78
N ARG A 159 18.42 -6.21 -9.52
CA ARG A 159 19.10 -4.91 -9.61
C ARG A 159 19.11 -4.12 -8.30
N ASP A 160 18.20 -4.40 -7.38
CA ASP A 160 18.15 -3.79 -6.04
C ASP A 160 18.56 -4.75 -4.91
N GLY A 161 19.17 -5.89 -5.26
CA GLY A 161 19.74 -6.85 -4.33
C GLY A 161 18.75 -7.79 -3.64
N GLU A 162 17.44 -7.62 -3.84
CA GLU A 162 16.43 -8.47 -3.20
C GLU A 162 16.01 -9.69 -4.04
N GLY A 163 16.29 -9.67 -5.36
CA GLY A 163 15.91 -10.75 -6.26
C GLY A 163 14.40 -10.94 -6.35
N ARG A 164 13.69 -10.01 -7.00
CA ARG A 164 12.24 -10.11 -7.21
C ARG A 164 11.92 -10.86 -8.49
N THR A 165 10.99 -11.80 -8.41
CA THR A 165 10.46 -12.51 -9.57
C THR A 165 9.19 -11.82 -10.06
N TYR A 166 9.16 -11.50 -11.35
CA TYR A 166 8.00 -11.00 -12.08
C TYR A 166 7.55 -12.07 -13.06
N ARG A 167 6.27 -12.42 -13.06
CA ARG A 167 5.71 -13.28 -14.10
C ARG A 167 5.47 -12.45 -15.35
N THR A 168 5.50 -13.12 -16.50
CA THR A 168 5.21 -12.49 -17.77
C THR A 168 4.05 -13.16 -18.47
N VAL A 169 3.28 -12.39 -19.22
CA VAL A 169 2.17 -12.88 -20.06
C VAL A 169 2.37 -12.39 -21.49
N ARG A 170 2.05 -13.24 -22.47
CA ARG A 170 2.12 -12.90 -23.89
C ARG A 170 0.75 -12.40 -24.33
N ILE A 171 0.69 -11.19 -24.88
CA ILE A 171 -0.52 -10.62 -25.49
C ILE A 171 -0.14 -10.15 -26.89
N GLY A 172 -0.70 -10.81 -27.91
CA GLY A 172 -0.24 -10.66 -29.29
C GLY A 172 1.23 -11.05 -29.45
N ASN A 173 2.02 -10.11 -29.94
CA ASN A 173 3.47 -10.29 -30.16
C ASN A 173 4.33 -9.84 -28.98
N ALA A 174 3.78 -9.12 -28.01
CA ALA A 174 4.53 -8.59 -26.88
C ALA A 174 4.39 -9.46 -25.63
N GLU A 175 5.42 -9.44 -24.79
CA GLU A 175 5.40 -9.96 -23.42
C GLU A 175 5.31 -8.81 -22.42
N TRP A 176 4.44 -8.96 -21.43
CA TRP A 176 4.14 -7.97 -20.41
C TRP A 176 4.41 -8.53 -19.02
N PHE A 177 4.85 -7.68 -18.09
CA PHE A 177 4.83 -8.03 -16.67
C PHE A 177 3.38 -8.19 -16.20
N ALA A 178 3.12 -9.27 -15.44
CA ALA A 178 1.84 -9.49 -14.78
C ALA A 178 1.74 -8.67 -13.48
N GLU A 179 2.85 -8.50 -12.75
CA GLU A 179 2.91 -7.65 -11.57
C GLU A 179 3.38 -6.22 -11.91
N ASN A 180 3.05 -5.28 -11.03
CA ASN A 180 3.61 -3.94 -11.09
C ASN A 180 5.09 -3.98 -10.70
N LEU A 181 5.93 -3.24 -11.40
CA LEU A 181 7.34 -3.13 -11.06
C LEU A 181 7.52 -2.54 -9.66
N ALA A 182 8.47 -3.10 -8.91
CA ALA A 182 8.78 -2.71 -7.53
C ALA A 182 10.26 -2.32 -7.35
N TYR A 183 11.02 -2.18 -8.43
CA TYR A 183 12.43 -1.79 -8.41
C TYR A 183 12.63 -0.48 -7.66
N LYS A 184 13.35 -0.51 -6.53
CA LYS A 184 13.55 0.66 -5.65
C LYS A 184 14.79 1.50 -5.97
N GLY A 185 15.53 1.15 -7.03
CA GLY A 185 16.88 1.67 -7.22
C GLY A 185 17.90 0.99 -6.31
N LEU A 186 19.13 1.48 -6.29
CA LEU A 186 20.17 1.00 -5.36
C LEU A 186 20.27 1.96 -4.18
N ASP A 187 20.27 1.40 -2.97
CA ASP A 187 20.44 2.18 -1.74
C ASP A 187 21.89 2.66 -1.59
N HIS A 188 22.06 3.86 -1.06
CA HIS A 188 23.32 4.57 -0.86
C HIS A 188 24.21 4.00 0.27
N ALA A 189 23.93 2.81 0.79
CA ALA A 189 24.59 2.27 1.98
C ALA A 189 25.94 1.55 1.73
N SER A 190 26.53 1.65 0.53
CA SER A 190 27.91 1.22 0.28
C SER A 190 28.76 2.44 -0.08
N GLY A 191 29.81 2.67 0.71
CA GLY A 191 30.61 3.90 0.84
C GLY A 191 31.37 4.43 -0.39
N ASP A 192 30.88 4.13 -1.59
CA ASP A 192 31.39 4.61 -2.86
C ASP A 192 30.33 5.56 -3.43
N ASN A 193 30.50 6.86 -3.16
CA ASN A 193 29.61 7.96 -3.58
C ASN A 193 29.48 8.08 -5.11
N GLN A 194 28.76 7.16 -5.75
CA GLN A 194 28.25 7.28 -7.11
C GLN A 194 26.72 7.21 -7.10
N GLY A 195 26.08 8.27 -6.57
CA GLY A 195 24.76 8.79 -6.96
C GLY A 195 23.71 7.82 -7.53
N LYS A 196 23.11 6.93 -6.74
CA LYS A 196 21.92 6.18 -7.18
C LYS A 196 20.72 6.47 -6.27
N ALA A 197 19.69 7.08 -6.84
CA ALA A 197 18.48 7.50 -6.15
C ALA A 197 17.61 6.29 -5.74
N VAL A 198 16.97 6.40 -4.57
CA VAL A 198 15.80 5.58 -4.23
C VAL A 198 14.68 6.00 -5.16
N LEU A 199 14.13 5.05 -5.91
CA LEU A 199 13.11 5.31 -6.92
C LEU A 199 11.72 4.87 -6.47
N GLY A 200 10.75 5.74 -6.72
CA GLY A 200 9.36 5.50 -6.41
C GLY A 200 9.10 5.33 -4.92
N ILE A 201 7.84 5.53 -4.55
CA ILE A 201 7.38 5.36 -3.18
C ILE A 201 6.52 4.11 -3.06
N PRO A 202 6.59 3.35 -1.96
CA PRO A 202 5.71 2.20 -1.74
C PRO A 202 4.36 2.68 -1.18
N TYR A 203 3.29 1.91 -1.38
CA TYR A 203 1.94 2.28 -0.93
C TYR A 203 1.90 2.61 0.58
N GLN A 204 1.26 3.72 0.94
CA GLN A 204 1.23 4.29 2.30
C GLN A 204 2.61 4.51 2.93
N ASN A 205 3.66 4.58 2.12
CA ASN A 205 5.06 4.66 2.54
C ASN A 205 5.50 3.40 3.32
N CYS A 206 4.89 2.24 3.07
CA CYS A 206 5.21 0.96 3.70
C CYS A 206 5.85 0.00 2.69
N GLU A 207 7.13 -0.34 2.89
CA GLU A 207 7.89 -1.23 1.98
C GLU A 207 7.23 -2.61 1.77
N ALA A 208 6.54 -3.14 2.79
CA ALA A 208 5.79 -4.40 2.70
C ALA A 208 4.73 -4.40 1.57
N MET A 209 4.25 -3.22 1.14
CA MET A 209 3.28 -3.12 0.05
C MET A 209 3.90 -3.06 -1.34
N SER A 210 5.24 -2.94 -1.46
CA SER A 210 5.93 -2.93 -2.75
C SER A 210 5.68 -4.21 -3.54
N ASP A 211 5.59 -5.36 -2.86
CA ASP A 211 5.39 -6.65 -3.52
C ASP A 211 3.91 -6.90 -3.89
N ILE A 212 2.99 -6.10 -3.34
CA ILE A 212 1.55 -6.18 -3.64
C ILE A 212 1.20 -5.19 -4.76
N PHE A 213 1.50 -3.90 -4.59
CA PHE A 213 1.09 -2.84 -5.51
C PHE A 213 2.18 -2.38 -6.47
N GLY A 214 3.40 -2.91 -6.34
CA GLY A 214 4.57 -2.27 -6.94
C GLY A 214 4.92 -0.99 -6.21
N ARG A 215 5.74 -0.16 -6.87
CA ARG A 215 6.02 1.21 -6.41
C ARG A 215 5.36 2.23 -7.33
N TYR A 216 5.16 3.43 -6.80
CA TYR A 216 4.58 4.56 -7.52
C TYR A 216 5.74 5.47 -7.92
N TYR A 217 6.07 5.43 -9.21
CA TYR A 217 7.14 6.23 -9.78
C TYR A 217 6.57 7.54 -10.32
N THR A 218 7.33 8.61 -10.22
CA THR A 218 7.14 9.77 -11.10
C THR A 218 7.43 9.38 -12.55
N TRP A 219 6.91 10.15 -13.52
CA TRP A 219 7.19 9.87 -14.92
C TRP A 219 8.67 10.06 -15.24
N ASN A 220 9.32 11.06 -14.63
CA ASN A 220 10.75 11.27 -14.81
C ASN A 220 11.54 10.04 -14.36
N GLU A 221 11.25 9.48 -13.18
CA GLU A 221 11.89 8.23 -12.74
C GLU A 221 11.60 7.08 -13.70
N ALA A 222 10.36 6.95 -14.19
CA ALA A 222 9.99 5.91 -15.15
C ALA A 222 10.78 6.00 -16.45
N MET A 223 11.11 7.22 -16.90
CA MET A 223 11.88 7.47 -18.11
C MET A 223 13.39 7.55 -17.88
N GLY A 224 13.87 7.33 -16.66
CA GLY A 224 15.30 7.44 -16.34
C GLY A 224 15.82 8.87 -16.40
N LEU A 225 15.01 9.81 -15.92
CA LEU A 225 15.30 11.23 -15.83
C LEU A 225 15.37 11.68 -14.35
N ASP A 226 16.12 12.75 -14.09
CA ASP A 226 16.11 13.47 -12.80
C ASP A 226 14.94 14.45 -12.70
N GLU A 227 14.83 15.18 -11.59
CA GLU A 227 13.76 16.16 -11.36
C GLU A 227 13.75 17.31 -12.39
N ASP A 228 14.89 17.62 -13.00
CA ASP A 228 15.03 18.63 -14.06
C ASP A 228 14.73 18.07 -15.47
N GLY A 229 14.39 16.78 -15.58
CA GLY A 229 14.16 16.10 -16.85
C GLY A 229 15.44 15.73 -17.62
N LYS A 230 16.61 15.68 -16.95
CA LYS A 230 17.88 15.25 -17.57
C LYS A 230 18.11 13.77 -17.35
N PRO A 231 18.82 13.06 -18.25
CA PRO A 231 19.13 11.64 -18.06
C PRO A 231 19.82 11.36 -16.72
N SER A 232 19.19 10.53 -15.87
CA SER A 232 19.75 10.12 -14.57
C SER A 232 20.73 8.95 -14.71
N GLY A 233 20.71 8.26 -15.85
CA GLY A 233 21.47 7.03 -16.09
C GLY A 233 20.84 5.78 -15.47
N VAL A 234 19.67 5.90 -14.83
CA VAL A 234 18.91 4.76 -14.30
C VAL A 234 17.87 4.31 -15.30
N LYS A 235 17.79 3.01 -15.58
CA LYS A 235 16.68 2.42 -16.33
C LYS A 235 15.69 1.80 -15.37
N LEU A 236 14.42 2.17 -15.50
CA LEU A 236 13.40 1.65 -14.60
C LEU A 236 13.16 0.15 -14.84
N CYS A 237 12.83 -0.26 -16.07
CA CYS A 237 12.67 -1.67 -16.44
C CYS A 237 14.01 -2.41 -16.60
N PRO A 238 14.06 -3.73 -16.34
CA PRO A 238 15.27 -4.53 -16.47
C PRO A 238 15.73 -4.65 -17.93
N ASP A 239 16.96 -5.14 -18.15
CA ASP A 239 17.51 -5.26 -19.49
C ASP A 239 16.64 -6.14 -20.40
N GLY A 240 16.39 -5.66 -21.62
CA GLY A 240 15.47 -6.28 -22.57
C GLY A 240 14.00 -5.91 -22.37
N TRP A 241 13.68 -5.11 -21.34
CA TRP A 241 12.33 -4.62 -21.05
C TRP A 241 12.30 -3.10 -21.04
N THR A 242 11.14 -2.52 -21.38
CA THR A 242 10.93 -1.07 -21.44
C THR A 242 9.62 -0.67 -20.77
N VAL A 243 9.48 0.63 -20.46
CA VAL A 243 8.19 1.21 -20.07
C VAL A 243 7.30 1.25 -21.33
N PRO A 244 6.06 0.75 -21.27
CA PRO A 244 5.18 0.69 -22.44
C PRO A 244 4.76 2.10 -22.88
N THR A 245 4.78 2.35 -24.17
CA THR A 245 4.19 3.54 -24.80
C THR A 245 2.68 3.38 -24.89
N ASP A 246 1.97 4.48 -25.16
CA ASP A 246 0.55 4.45 -25.44
C ASP A 246 0.19 3.62 -26.69
N GLU A 247 1.11 3.53 -27.65
CA GLU A 247 0.98 2.69 -28.83
C GLU A 247 1.05 1.20 -28.48
N ASP A 248 1.89 0.82 -27.51
CA ASP A 248 1.97 -0.56 -27.02
C ASP A 248 0.66 -0.97 -26.32
N TRP A 249 0.09 -0.06 -25.52
CA TRP A 249 -1.24 -0.26 -24.92
C TRP A 249 -2.35 -0.35 -25.97
N LYS A 250 -2.27 0.41 -27.06
CA LYS A 250 -3.20 0.29 -28.19
C LYS A 250 -3.06 -1.07 -28.89
N ASN A 251 -1.84 -1.58 -29.07
CA ASN A 251 -1.61 -2.90 -29.65
C ASN A 251 -2.19 -4.00 -28.74
N LEU A 252 -1.97 -3.92 -27.42
CA LEU A 252 -2.64 -4.78 -26.45
C LEU A 252 -4.16 -4.71 -26.61
N ALA A 253 -4.73 -3.50 -26.69
CA ALA A 253 -6.17 -3.33 -26.82
C ALA A 253 -6.74 -3.92 -28.12
N ALA A 254 -5.99 -3.80 -29.22
CA ALA A 254 -6.37 -4.38 -30.52
C ALA A 254 -6.42 -5.91 -30.48
N GLU A 255 -5.51 -6.57 -29.77
CA GLU A 255 -5.52 -8.03 -29.59
C GLU A 255 -6.70 -8.53 -28.75
N LEU A 256 -7.21 -7.69 -27.84
CA LEU A 256 -8.31 -8.04 -26.93
C LEU A 256 -9.69 -7.63 -27.44
N SER A 257 -9.76 -6.78 -28.45
CA SER A 257 -11.03 -6.24 -28.95
C SER A 257 -11.69 -7.15 -29.97
N ASP A 258 -13.02 -7.21 -29.92
CA ASP A 258 -13.83 -7.79 -31.01
C ASP A 258 -13.88 -6.87 -32.24
N ASP A 259 -13.55 -5.58 -32.08
CA ASP A 259 -13.40 -4.61 -33.17
C ASP A 259 -12.08 -3.84 -33.04
N PRO A 260 -10.95 -4.42 -33.47
CA PRO A 260 -9.64 -3.78 -33.37
C PRO A 260 -9.56 -2.45 -34.14
N SER A 261 -10.46 -2.20 -35.09
CA SER A 261 -10.42 -1.00 -35.94
C SER A 261 -10.78 0.29 -35.19
N VAL A 262 -11.41 0.18 -34.01
CA VAL A 262 -11.73 1.33 -33.16
C VAL A 262 -10.64 1.65 -32.12
N MET A 263 -9.57 0.86 -32.07
CA MET A 263 -8.47 1.08 -31.12
C MET A 263 -7.46 2.10 -31.66
N GLU A 264 -7.35 3.23 -30.97
CA GLU A 264 -6.48 4.34 -31.36
C GLU A 264 -5.70 4.87 -30.15
N ALA A 265 -4.39 5.05 -30.30
CA ALA A 265 -3.56 5.71 -29.30
C ALA A 265 -4.12 7.11 -28.99
N GLY A 266 -4.08 7.53 -27.74
CA GLY A 266 -4.65 8.78 -27.27
C GLY A 266 -6.17 8.74 -27.03
N LYS A 267 -6.84 7.58 -27.20
CA LYS A 267 -8.29 7.40 -27.00
C LYS A 267 -8.60 6.33 -25.95
N ILE A 268 -9.85 6.31 -25.48
CA ILE A 268 -10.39 5.26 -24.61
C ILE A 268 -10.44 3.93 -25.38
N PHE A 269 -10.13 2.82 -24.71
CA PHE A 269 -10.29 1.47 -25.25
C PHE A 269 -11.54 0.81 -24.65
N PRO A 270 -12.64 0.74 -25.40
CA PRO A 270 -13.92 0.29 -24.86
C PRO A 270 -13.98 -1.22 -24.60
N GLY A 271 -14.58 -1.61 -23.47
CA GLY A 271 -15.04 -2.98 -23.20
C GLY A 271 -13.97 -4.03 -22.92
N ILE A 272 -12.70 -3.66 -22.77
CA ILE A 272 -11.59 -4.61 -22.61
C ILE A 272 -11.00 -4.69 -21.20
N ALA A 273 -11.37 -3.81 -20.27
CA ALA A 273 -10.73 -3.76 -18.95
C ALA A 273 -10.86 -5.07 -18.17
N GLY A 274 -12.05 -5.68 -18.19
CA GLY A 274 -12.32 -6.94 -17.49
C GLY A 274 -11.44 -8.12 -17.93
N LYS A 275 -10.90 -8.07 -19.16
CA LYS A 275 -10.02 -9.10 -19.74
C LYS A 275 -8.61 -9.11 -19.14
N ILE A 276 -8.20 -7.99 -18.53
CA ILE A 276 -6.89 -7.85 -17.87
C ILE A 276 -7.00 -7.70 -16.35
N MET A 277 -8.20 -7.43 -15.81
CA MET A 277 -8.46 -7.37 -14.37
C MET A 277 -8.53 -8.77 -13.76
N VAL A 278 -8.15 -8.90 -12.48
CA VAL A 278 -8.30 -10.14 -11.68
C VAL A 278 -9.23 -9.95 -10.49
N GLU A 279 -10.07 -10.95 -10.20
CA GLU A 279 -10.88 -11.01 -8.98
C GLU A 279 -10.00 -11.43 -7.79
N ALA A 280 -9.26 -10.47 -7.24
CA ALA A 280 -8.42 -10.66 -6.08
C ALA A 280 -9.07 -10.11 -4.81
N LYS A 281 -8.72 -10.70 -3.66
CA LYS A 281 -9.18 -10.29 -2.32
C LYS A 281 -8.00 -10.09 -1.39
N PHE A 282 -8.06 -9.08 -0.54
CA PHE A 282 -6.95 -8.68 0.31
C PHE A 282 -7.08 -9.23 1.74
N ASN A 283 -6.21 -10.17 2.11
CA ASN A 283 -6.11 -10.85 3.42
C ASN A 283 -7.34 -11.67 3.89
N SER A 284 -8.50 -11.55 3.25
CA SER A 284 -9.74 -12.24 3.64
C SER A 284 -10.68 -12.41 2.47
N GLU A 285 -11.48 -13.49 2.49
CA GLU A 285 -12.52 -13.80 1.50
C GLU A 285 -13.61 -12.72 1.38
N ASP A 286 -13.75 -11.87 2.39
CA ASP A 286 -14.75 -10.79 2.44
C ASP A 286 -14.21 -9.43 1.96
N ASN A 287 -12.94 -9.35 1.56
CA ASN A 287 -12.27 -8.09 1.24
C ASN A 287 -11.88 -8.01 -0.24
N GLU A 288 -12.89 -7.91 -1.10
CA GLU A 288 -12.71 -7.74 -2.54
C GLU A 288 -11.86 -6.51 -2.85
N MET A 289 -10.87 -6.66 -3.73
CA MET A 289 -10.05 -5.54 -4.15
C MET A 289 -10.79 -4.64 -5.13
N TRP A 290 -11.41 -5.24 -6.15
CA TRP A 290 -12.25 -4.51 -7.09
C TRP A 290 -13.67 -4.43 -6.54
N GLU A 291 -14.20 -3.22 -6.38
CA GLU A 291 -15.61 -3.05 -6.05
C GLU A 291 -16.47 -3.65 -7.18
N TYR A 292 -17.44 -4.49 -6.82
CA TYR A 292 -18.37 -5.08 -7.77
C TYR A 292 -19.18 -4.01 -8.50
N TRP A 293 -19.24 -4.11 -9.84
CA TRP A 293 -20.10 -3.28 -10.66
C TRP A 293 -20.80 -4.08 -11.77
N PRO A 294 -22.14 -3.95 -11.96
CA PRO A 294 -22.87 -4.79 -12.90
C PRO A 294 -22.43 -4.73 -14.36
N ALA A 295 -21.84 -3.60 -14.79
CA ALA A 295 -21.39 -3.41 -16.16
C ALA A 295 -19.98 -3.98 -16.42
N VAL A 296 -19.25 -4.34 -15.37
CA VAL A 296 -17.87 -4.83 -15.48
C VAL A 296 -17.84 -6.32 -15.18
N LYS A 297 -17.48 -7.11 -16.19
CA LYS A 297 -17.24 -8.54 -16.02
C LYS A 297 -15.74 -8.78 -15.98
N ILE A 298 -15.22 -9.13 -14.81
CA ILE A 298 -13.81 -9.49 -14.63
C ILE A 298 -13.63 -10.94 -15.10
N THR A 299 -12.70 -11.17 -16.04
CA THR A 299 -12.41 -12.51 -16.59
C THR A 299 -10.95 -12.90 -16.48
N ASN A 300 -10.04 -11.92 -16.38
CA ASN A 300 -8.60 -12.12 -16.39
C ASN A 300 -8.10 -13.05 -17.52
N GLU A 301 -8.77 -13.06 -18.69
CA GLU A 301 -8.49 -14.03 -19.75
C GLU A 301 -7.06 -13.96 -20.30
N THR A 302 -6.37 -12.85 -20.06
CA THR A 302 -4.96 -12.62 -20.45
C THR A 302 -3.95 -13.09 -19.41
N GLY A 303 -4.35 -13.31 -18.17
CA GLY A 303 -3.44 -13.54 -17.05
C GLY A 303 -2.68 -12.29 -16.59
N MET A 304 -2.90 -11.12 -17.21
CA MET A 304 -2.21 -9.88 -16.86
C MET A 304 -2.48 -9.49 -15.39
N SER A 305 -3.61 -9.89 -14.83
CA SER A 305 -3.89 -9.82 -13.39
C SER A 305 -3.75 -8.42 -12.79
N VAL A 306 -4.46 -7.45 -13.39
CA VAL A 306 -4.53 -6.05 -12.94
C VAL A 306 -5.37 -5.92 -11.67
N ILE A 307 -4.77 -5.31 -10.65
CA ILE A 307 -5.38 -5.01 -9.35
C ILE A 307 -5.51 -3.49 -9.14
N PRO A 308 -6.45 -3.02 -8.30
CA PRO A 308 -6.74 -1.61 -8.10
C PRO A 308 -5.75 -0.92 -7.16
N CYS A 309 -4.57 -0.62 -7.68
CA CYS A 309 -3.48 0.03 -6.95
C CYS A 309 -3.64 1.56 -6.80
N GLY A 310 -4.59 2.20 -7.47
CA GLY A 310 -4.77 3.65 -7.42
C GLY A 310 -3.57 4.41 -7.98
N PHE A 311 -3.28 5.58 -7.40
CA PHE A 311 -2.13 6.43 -7.74
C PHE A 311 -1.66 7.20 -6.51
N ALA A 312 -0.54 7.92 -6.65
CA ALA A 312 0.02 8.76 -5.59
C ALA A 312 0.20 10.20 -6.04
N ASN A 313 0.07 11.14 -5.10
CA ASN A 313 0.64 12.47 -5.21
C ASN A 313 1.97 12.46 -4.43
N ILE A 314 3.08 12.68 -5.14
CA ILE A 314 4.44 12.58 -4.62
C ILE A 314 4.95 13.97 -4.26
N SER A 315 5.51 14.08 -3.05
CA SER A 315 6.13 15.30 -2.53
C SER A 315 7.42 14.94 -1.81
N GLY A 316 8.56 15.02 -2.51
CA GLY A 316 9.85 14.57 -1.99
C GLY A 316 9.88 13.05 -1.81
N THR A 317 10.30 12.57 -0.64
CA THR A 317 10.46 11.13 -0.35
C THR A 317 9.20 10.46 0.20
N ALA A 318 8.06 11.14 0.18
CA ALA A 318 6.78 10.62 0.67
C ALA A 318 5.66 10.97 -0.31
N GLY A 319 4.56 10.23 -0.22
CA GLY A 319 3.36 10.57 -0.96
C GLY A 319 2.07 10.31 -0.20
N SER A 320 1.01 10.91 -0.73
CA SER A 320 -0.36 10.61 -0.37
C SER A 320 -1.00 9.78 -1.46
N PHE A 321 -1.75 8.76 -1.08
CA PHE A 321 -2.30 7.78 -2.00
C PHE A 321 -3.80 7.96 -2.14
N GLU A 322 -4.28 7.83 -3.37
CA GLU A 322 -5.69 8.03 -3.70
C GLU A 322 -6.21 6.86 -4.52
N SER A 323 -7.51 6.61 -4.42
CA SER A 323 -8.24 5.74 -5.36
C SER A 323 -7.79 4.28 -5.41
N ALA A 324 -6.97 3.81 -4.45
CA ALA A 324 -6.75 2.38 -4.24
C ALA A 324 -8.08 1.67 -3.97
N MET A 325 -8.23 0.44 -4.44
CA MET A 325 -9.48 -0.34 -4.48
C MET A 325 -10.57 0.17 -5.46
N THR A 326 -10.32 1.25 -6.20
CA THR A 326 -11.29 1.79 -7.19
C THR A 326 -10.65 1.96 -8.57
N PHE A 327 -9.37 2.32 -8.63
CA PHE A 327 -8.65 2.55 -9.88
C PHE A 327 -7.38 1.71 -9.96
N ALA A 328 -6.93 1.41 -11.17
CA ALA A 328 -5.55 1.01 -11.44
C ALA A 328 -4.98 1.99 -12.46
N ALA A 329 -3.85 2.62 -12.15
CA ALA A 329 -3.20 3.59 -13.04
C ALA A 329 -1.81 3.08 -13.46
N PHE A 330 -1.41 3.38 -14.69
CA PHE A 330 -0.13 2.98 -15.25
C PHE A 330 0.47 4.12 -16.05
N TRP A 331 1.75 4.41 -15.80
CA TRP A 331 2.48 5.29 -16.69
C TRP A 331 2.63 4.68 -18.08
N THR A 332 2.54 5.53 -19.08
CA THR A 332 3.07 5.24 -20.42
C THR A 332 4.38 6.01 -20.63
N ALA A 333 5.25 5.52 -21.50
CA ALA A 333 6.41 6.25 -21.99
C ALA A 333 6.06 7.41 -22.94
N THR A 334 4.77 7.62 -23.24
CA THR A 334 4.32 8.66 -24.17
C THR A 334 4.14 9.99 -23.44
N GLU A 335 4.99 10.94 -23.79
CA GLU A 335 4.90 12.33 -23.37
C GLU A 335 3.69 13.03 -24.03
N LYS A 336 2.97 13.86 -23.27
CA LYS A 336 1.90 14.72 -23.81
C LYS A 336 2.45 16.11 -24.15
N ASP A 337 3.15 16.71 -23.20
CA ASP A 337 3.76 18.03 -23.31
C ASP A 337 4.93 18.15 -22.31
N THR A 338 5.49 19.35 -22.17
CA THR A 338 6.68 19.58 -21.32
C THR A 338 6.48 19.16 -19.87
N ASP A 339 5.27 19.29 -19.33
CA ASP A 339 4.99 19.11 -17.90
C ASP A 339 4.19 17.84 -17.62
N GLN A 340 3.58 17.24 -18.65
CA GLN A 340 2.65 16.11 -18.50
C GLN A 340 2.98 14.94 -19.41
N ALA A 341 2.66 13.74 -18.93
CA ALA A 341 2.71 12.51 -19.71
C ALA A 341 1.41 11.72 -19.59
N TYR A 342 1.18 10.80 -20.51
CA TYR A 342 -0.05 10.00 -20.53
C TYR A 342 0.01 8.85 -19.52
N ILE A 343 -1.12 8.65 -18.84
CA ILE A 343 -1.41 7.45 -18.05
C ILE A 343 -2.57 6.69 -18.67
N ARG A 344 -2.50 5.36 -18.58
CA ARG A 344 -3.64 4.48 -18.79
C ARG A 344 -4.24 4.14 -17.43
N TYR A 345 -5.57 4.10 -17.35
CA TYR A 345 -6.22 3.72 -16.11
C TYR A 345 -7.52 2.93 -16.32
N ILE A 346 -7.82 2.10 -15.33
CA ILE A 346 -9.07 1.36 -15.21
C ILE A 346 -9.83 1.91 -14.01
N ASN A 347 -11.14 2.05 -14.14
CA ASN A 347 -12.06 2.40 -13.07
C ASN A 347 -13.03 1.22 -12.87
N CYS A 348 -13.26 0.77 -11.64
CA CYS A 348 -14.15 -0.36 -11.34
C CYS A 348 -15.60 -0.19 -11.85
N TYR A 349 -16.03 1.04 -12.14
CA TYR A 349 -17.41 1.32 -12.59
C TYR A 349 -17.62 1.23 -14.10
N GLU A 350 -16.58 1.04 -14.89
CA GLU A 350 -16.67 1.05 -16.36
C GLU A 350 -15.81 -0.07 -16.97
N PRO A 351 -16.24 -0.73 -18.06
CA PRO A 351 -15.52 -1.86 -18.64
C PRO A 351 -14.36 -1.42 -19.57
N ASP A 352 -13.96 -0.16 -19.52
CA ASP A 352 -13.04 0.47 -20.48
C ASP A 352 -11.66 0.72 -19.87
N ILE A 353 -10.63 0.76 -20.72
CA ILE A 353 -9.32 1.32 -20.34
C ILE A 353 -9.28 2.77 -20.82
N PHE A 354 -9.23 3.69 -19.88
CA PHE A 354 -9.20 5.12 -20.13
C PHE A 354 -7.76 5.63 -20.30
N ILE A 355 -7.67 6.86 -20.82
CA ILE A 355 -6.43 7.60 -20.90
C ILE A 355 -6.65 9.01 -20.34
N THR A 356 -5.66 9.52 -19.63
CA THR A 356 -5.55 10.94 -19.26
C THR A 356 -4.08 11.32 -19.18
N SER A 357 -3.77 12.55 -18.78
CA SER A 357 -2.41 12.99 -18.56
C SER A 357 -2.21 13.54 -17.15
N SER A 358 -1.02 13.32 -16.60
CA SER A 358 -0.66 13.72 -15.24
C SER A 358 0.71 14.41 -15.20
N PRO A 359 0.98 15.27 -14.20
CA PRO A 359 2.28 15.92 -14.02
C PRO A 359 3.44 14.94 -13.90
N LYS A 360 4.55 15.20 -14.60
CA LYS A 360 5.69 14.28 -14.67
C LYS A 360 6.46 14.09 -13.36
N VAL A 361 6.45 15.07 -12.48
CA VAL A 361 7.31 15.14 -11.27
C VAL A 361 6.58 14.95 -9.95
N SER A 362 5.25 15.07 -9.94
CA SER A 362 4.46 15.03 -8.70
C SER A 362 3.33 14.00 -8.72
N PHE A 363 3.08 13.34 -9.85
CA PHE A 363 2.16 12.22 -9.93
C PHE A 363 2.94 10.90 -9.90
N GLY A 364 2.50 9.97 -9.06
CA GLY A 364 3.06 8.65 -8.90
C GLY A 364 2.13 7.58 -9.49
N ALA A 365 2.63 6.78 -10.43
CA ALA A 365 1.91 5.63 -10.95
C ALA A 365 2.82 4.40 -11.06
N PRO A 366 2.26 3.20 -10.88
CA PRO A 366 2.96 1.96 -11.23
C PRO A 366 3.33 1.86 -12.72
N VAL A 367 4.30 0.99 -12.99
CA VAL A 367 4.72 0.61 -14.35
C VAL A 367 4.64 -0.90 -14.47
N ARG A 368 4.16 -1.39 -15.62
CA ARG A 368 4.30 -2.79 -16.03
C ARG A 368 5.17 -2.84 -17.27
N CYS A 369 6.35 -3.44 -17.14
CA CYS A 369 7.30 -3.45 -18.22
C CYS A 369 6.83 -4.33 -19.38
N ILE A 370 7.22 -3.95 -20.59
CA ILE A 370 6.92 -4.66 -21.84
C ILE A 370 8.22 -5.06 -22.56
N LYS A 371 8.15 -6.12 -23.34
CA LYS A 371 9.17 -6.55 -24.30
C LYS A 371 8.49 -7.01 -25.59
N GLU A 372 9.02 -6.56 -26.72
CA GLU A 372 8.61 -6.98 -28.08
C GLU A 372 9.34 -8.24 -28.56
#